data_AF-A0AA41QJ93-F1
#
_entry.id   AF-A0AA41QJ93-F1
#
_cell.length_a   1.000
_cell.length_b   1.000
_cell.length_c   1.000
_cell.angle_alpha   90.00
_cell.angle_beta   90.00
_cell.angle_gamma   90.00
#
_symmetry.space_group_name_H-M   'P 1'
#
loop_
_entity.id
_entity.type
_entity.pdbx_description
1 polymer ?
#
loop_
_entity_poly.entity_id
_entity_poly.type
_entity_poly.pdbx_seq_one_letter_code
_entity_poly.pdbx_strand_id
1 'polypeptide(L)'
;MFDHDPDPALGPGPDGPDFERLLEEAYGSDEHAKAAARADITAMSDHQAVDATSAHETIAGLVWRTLRDLGIRGGRMLVIGQDAEVFAGLPAGERRLPPGDANGFTAAIPDAVAREGHPHAGLPLRLFDDDAPDEYDVVIAVPPHLDVSLHRPGVTTARRVAQTLMILGCLEHTEPGGYLVALASREVLDDPDIQGRMLIAERGELVGALRLPAGSLRPGLPGNDACVDLLILRRPLVPSSPITPCQFLPVWPLHMGDQVVQVNQYWLANPQHVLGILATRPNPWGKPEVTVHANPEHRLHTSLARGLDDVLGHAHTTGLTAETGATIDARLRDAQRHDPNTPIPYTLVDRHDLDAVRQQIAQIRAERRRENLNPAKPSPEPPPRARKPSNENPGPSL
;
A
#
# COMPACT_ATOMS: atom_id res chain seq x y z
N MET A 1 -13.49 2.16 -10.79
CA MET A 1 -12.14 2.76 -10.84
C MET A 1 -11.06 1.80 -11.37
N PHE A 2 -11.42 0.68 -12.01
CA PHE A 2 -10.52 -0.07 -12.88
C PHE A 2 -11.27 -0.23 -14.19
N ASP A 3 -10.93 0.61 -15.16
CA ASP A 3 -11.43 0.44 -16.50
C ASP A 3 -10.81 -0.84 -17.06
N HIS A 4 -11.64 -1.70 -17.66
CA HIS A 4 -11.20 -2.95 -18.29
C HIS A 4 -10.57 -2.67 -19.65
N ASP A 5 -10.35 -1.40 -20.00
CA ASP A 5 -9.65 -1.01 -21.20
C ASP A 5 -8.20 -1.51 -21.12
N PRO A 6 -7.69 -2.22 -22.14
CA PRO A 6 -6.26 -2.51 -22.23
C PRO A 6 -5.52 -1.19 -22.08
N ASP A 7 -4.63 -1.08 -21.08
CA ASP A 7 -3.90 0.14 -20.82
C ASP A 7 -3.38 0.70 -22.15
N PRO A 8 -3.85 1.87 -22.62
CA PRO A 8 -3.41 2.43 -23.89
C PRO A 8 -1.91 2.74 -23.89
N ALA A 9 -1.23 2.69 -22.74
CA ALA A 9 0.21 2.75 -22.62
C ALA A 9 0.95 1.43 -22.96
N LEU A 10 0.24 0.29 -23.13
CA LEU A 10 0.85 -1.00 -23.48
C LEU A 10 1.06 -1.20 -24.99
N GLY A 11 0.43 -0.39 -25.85
CA GLY A 11 0.55 -0.53 -27.30
C GLY A 11 0.06 -1.89 -27.83
N PRO A 12 0.18 -2.16 -29.14
CA PRO A 12 -0.05 -3.51 -29.65
C PRO A 12 0.97 -4.47 -29.04
N GLY A 13 0.54 -5.70 -28.74
CA GLY A 13 1.42 -6.76 -28.24
C GLY A 13 2.62 -7.01 -29.18
N PRO A 14 3.63 -7.76 -28.73
CA PRO A 14 4.91 -7.87 -29.42
C PRO A 14 4.80 -8.45 -30.85
N ASP A 15 3.73 -9.20 -31.14
CA ASP A 15 3.43 -9.78 -32.46
C ASP A 15 2.44 -8.94 -33.30
N GLY A 16 2.08 -7.74 -32.84
CA GLY A 16 1.14 -6.87 -33.52
C GLY A 16 1.71 -6.27 -34.81
N PRO A 17 0.88 -6.03 -35.84
CA PRO A 17 1.34 -5.61 -37.17
C PRO A 17 2.06 -4.25 -37.22
N ASP A 18 1.92 -3.45 -36.15
CA ASP A 18 2.50 -2.11 -36.02
C ASP A 18 3.59 -2.00 -34.94
N PHE A 19 3.94 -3.11 -34.26
CA PHE A 19 4.82 -3.08 -33.10
C PHE A 19 6.20 -2.47 -33.41
N GLU A 20 6.84 -2.91 -34.50
CA GLU A 20 8.13 -2.39 -34.95
C GLU A 20 8.07 -0.90 -35.32
N ARG A 21 6.98 -0.50 -36.00
CA ARG A 21 6.76 0.90 -36.39
C ARG A 21 6.64 1.79 -35.16
N LEU A 22 5.90 1.38 -34.15
CA LEU A 22 5.72 2.15 -32.92
C LEU A 22 7.00 2.24 -32.09
N LEU A 23 7.81 1.19 -32.06
CA LEU A 23 9.14 1.25 -31.44
C LEU A 23 10.07 2.22 -32.17
N GLU A 24 10.05 2.24 -33.50
CA GLU A 24 10.80 3.20 -34.32
C GLU A 24 10.34 4.64 -34.06
N GLU A 25 9.02 4.88 -33.99
CA GLU A 25 8.45 6.20 -33.69
C GLU A 25 8.81 6.68 -32.28
N ALA A 26 8.82 5.79 -31.28
CA ALA A 26 9.07 6.15 -29.88
C ALA A 26 10.56 6.32 -29.55
N TYR A 27 11.44 5.50 -30.14
CA TYR A 27 12.85 5.41 -29.75
C TYR A 27 13.84 5.74 -30.87
N GLY A 28 13.38 5.99 -32.10
CA GLY A 28 14.23 6.37 -33.24
C GLY A 28 15.37 5.37 -33.46
N SER A 29 16.61 5.83 -33.56
CA SER A 29 17.76 4.93 -33.78
C SER A 29 18.29 4.22 -32.51
N ASP A 30 17.66 4.39 -31.34
CA ASP A 30 18.16 3.80 -30.09
C ASP A 30 17.74 2.31 -29.96
N GLU A 31 18.55 1.44 -30.55
CA GLU A 31 18.34 -0.01 -30.53
C GLU A 31 18.35 -0.60 -29.11
N HIS A 32 19.08 0.04 -28.18
CA HIS A 32 19.11 -0.43 -26.80
C HIS A 32 17.77 -0.15 -26.09
N ALA A 33 17.23 1.05 -26.28
CA ALA A 33 15.91 1.41 -25.76
C ALA A 33 14.78 0.58 -26.40
N LYS A 34 14.84 0.31 -27.72
CA LYS A 34 13.89 -0.59 -28.38
C LYS A 34 13.91 -2.00 -27.81
N ALA A 35 15.12 -2.56 -27.59
CA ALA A 35 15.27 -3.89 -27.01
C ALA A 35 14.72 -3.97 -25.57
N ALA A 36 14.94 -2.93 -24.75
CA ALA A 36 14.34 -2.82 -23.42
C ALA A 36 12.81 -2.78 -23.49
N ALA A 37 12.25 -1.95 -24.38
CA ALA A 37 10.82 -1.84 -24.56
C ALA A 37 10.18 -3.17 -25.03
N ARG A 38 10.85 -3.90 -25.92
CA ARG A 38 10.41 -5.23 -26.34
C ARG A 38 10.39 -6.24 -25.20
N ALA A 39 11.44 -6.24 -24.36
CA ALA A 39 11.50 -7.11 -23.20
C ALA A 39 10.34 -6.82 -22.22
N ASP A 40 10.12 -5.55 -21.89
CA ASP A 40 9.01 -5.13 -21.01
C ASP A 40 7.65 -5.57 -21.56
N ILE A 41 7.39 -5.33 -22.86
CA ILE A 41 6.10 -5.65 -23.49
C ILE A 41 5.88 -7.16 -23.58
N THR A 42 6.93 -7.92 -23.87
CA THR A 42 6.88 -9.39 -23.83
C THR A 42 6.57 -9.87 -22.42
N ALA A 43 7.27 -9.35 -21.42
CA ALA A 43 7.04 -9.72 -20.02
C ALA A 43 5.61 -9.38 -19.55
N MET A 44 5.06 -8.23 -19.94
CA MET A 44 3.66 -7.88 -19.66
C MET A 44 2.66 -8.80 -20.37
N SER A 45 2.92 -9.15 -21.63
CA SER A 45 2.06 -10.08 -22.38
C SER A 45 2.06 -11.46 -21.73
N ASP A 46 3.24 -11.96 -21.36
CA ASP A 46 3.39 -13.24 -20.66
C ASP A 46 2.74 -13.21 -19.27
N HIS A 47 2.85 -12.08 -18.55
CA HIS A 47 2.16 -11.86 -17.28
C HIS A 47 0.64 -12.00 -17.42
N GLN A 48 0.06 -11.54 -18.53
CA GLN A 48 -1.37 -11.63 -18.80
C GLN A 48 -1.78 -13.05 -19.22
N ALA A 49 -0.89 -13.78 -19.89
CA ALA A 49 -1.16 -15.13 -20.38
C ALA A 49 -1.02 -16.22 -19.29
N VAL A 50 -0.23 -15.95 -18.24
CA VAL A 50 0.04 -16.90 -17.16
C VAL A 50 -0.38 -16.29 -15.83
N ASP A 51 -1.38 -16.86 -15.16
CA ASP A 51 -1.82 -16.38 -13.85
C ASP A 51 -0.85 -16.77 -12.72
N ALA A 52 -0.99 -16.09 -11.59
CA ALA A 52 -0.30 -16.40 -10.33
C ALA A 52 -1.25 -17.00 -9.28
N THR A 53 -2.45 -17.43 -9.69
CA THR A 53 -3.58 -17.73 -8.79
C THR A 53 -3.24 -18.82 -7.79
N SER A 54 -2.48 -19.85 -8.19
CA SER A 54 -2.05 -20.92 -7.27
C SER A 54 -1.13 -20.41 -6.15
N ALA A 55 -0.23 -19.47 -6.47
CA ALA A 55 0.64 -18.83 -5.48
C ALA A 55 -0.18 -17.88 -4.60
N HIS A 56 -1.10 -17.11 -5.19
CA HIS A 56 -2.03 -16.24 -4.47
C HIS A 56 -2.94 -17.00 -3.50
N GLU A 57 -3.41 -18.20 -3.85
CA GLU A 57 -4.19 -19.06 -2.93
C GLU A 57 -3.37 -19.44 -1.68
N THR A 58 -2.11 -19.80 -1.89
CA THR A 58 -1.18 -20.12 -0.80
C THR A 58 -0.96 -18.91 0.10
N ILE A 59 -0.71 -17.74 -0.49
CA ILE A 59 -0.48 -16.49 0.23
C ILE A 59 -1.75 -16.08 1.00
N ALA A 60 -2.91 -16.04 0.36
CA ALA A 60 -4.18 -15.66 0.96
C ALA A 60 -4.54 -16.57 2.15
N GLY A 61 -4.36 -17.89 2.01
CA GLY A 61 -4.60 -18.85 3.09
C GLY A 61 -3.74 -18.60 4.33
N LEU A 62 -2.48 -18.21 4.12
CA LEU A 62 -1.55 -17.89 5.21
C LEU A 62 -1.80 -16.50 5.80
N VAL A 63 -2.07 -15.50 4.97
CA VAL A 63 -2.43 -14.14 5.40
C VAL A 63 -3.65 -14.16 6.32
N TRP A 64 -4.73 -14.83 5.94
CA TRP A 64 -5.93 -14.91 6.78
C TRP A 64 -5.73 -15.69 8.08
N ARG A 65 -4.82 -16.67 8.09
CA ARG A 65 -4.41 -17.35 9.32
C ARG A 65 -3.72 -16.35 10.25
N THR A 66 -2.71 -15.63 9.74
CA THR A 66 -1.98 -14.61 10.49
C THR A 66 -2.90 -13.50 10.99
N LEU A 67 -3.83 -12.99 10.18
CA LEU A 67 -4.80 -11.96 10.60
C LEU A 67 -5.68 -12.44 11.76
N ARG A 68 -6.11 -13.70 11.76
CA ARG A 68 -6.87 -14.27 12.89
C ARG A 68 -6.03 -14.41 14.14
N ASP A 69 -4.77 -14.81 14.00
CA ASP A 69 -3.84 -14.95 15.12
C ASP A 69 -3.42 -13.58 15.68
N LEU A 70 -3.39 -12.55 14.84
CA LEU A 70 -3.29 -11.14 15.26
C LEU A 70 -4.55 -10.67 16.00
N GLY A 71 -5.68 -11.40 15.91
CA GLY A 71 -6.89 -11.15 16.67
C GLY A 71 -8.09 -10.68 15.85
N ILE A 72 -8.02 -10.68 14.52
CA ILE A 72 -9.19 -10.40 13.66
C ILE A 72 -10.20 -11.56 13.78
N ARG A 73 -11.38 -11.25 14.31
CA ARG A 73 -12.47 -12.24 14.51
C ARG A 73 -13.69 -12.00 13.63
N GLY A 74 -13.80 -10.82 13.04
CA GLY A 74 -14.93 -10.37 12.23
C GLY A 74 -14.67 -8.95 11.76
N GLY A 75 -15.71 -8.26 11.28
CA GLY A 75 -15.61 -6.90 10.77
C GLY A 75 -15.86 -6.81 9.26
N ARG A 76 -15.29 -5.80 8.62
CA ARG A 76 -15.40 -5.55 7.18
C ARG A 76 -14.03 -5.73 6.52
N MET A 77 -14.03 -6.35 5.35
CA MET A 77 -12.85 -6.41 4.50
C MET A 77 -13.05 -5.62 3.21
N LEU A 78 -11.96 -5.03 2.73
CA LEU A 78 -11.77 -4.57 1.36
C LEU A 78 -10.61 -5.35 0.75
N VAL A 79 -10.81 -5.91 -0.44
CA VAL A 79 -9.76 -6.56 -1.21
C VAL A 79 -9.70 -5.91 -2.58
N ILE A 80 -8.52 -5.46 -3.01
CA ILE A 80 -8.34 -4.70 -4.24
C ILE A 80 -7.09 -5.15 -4.99
N GLY A 81 -7.23 -5.38 -6.30
CA GLY A 81 -6.15 -5.79 -7.20
C GLY A 81 -6.35 -7.19 -7.79
N GLN A 82 -5.24 -7.81 -8.22
CA GLN A 82 -5.26 -9.12 -8.87
C GLN A 82 -5.78 -10.21 -7.93
N ASP A 83 -6.58 -11.11 -8.49
CA ASP A 83 -7.11 -12.27 -7.77
C ASP A 83 -7.88 -11.87 -6.49
N ALA A 84 -8.62 -10.76 -6.55
CA ALA A 84 -9.32 -10.21 -5.39
C ALA A 84 -10.28 -11.21 -4.72
N GLU A 85 -10.90 -12.13 -5.47
CA GLU A 85 -11.75 -13.18 -4.89
C GLU A 85 -10.94 -14.30 -4.20
N VAL A 86 -9.71 -14.55 -4.64
CA VAL A 86 -8.75 -15.44 -3.97
C VAL A 86 -8.32 -14.84 -2.64
N PHE A 87 -7.94 -13.56 -2.65
CA PHE A 87 -7.51 -12.85 -1.45
C PHE A 87 -8.65 -12.52 -0.50
N ALA A 88 -9.88 -12.39 -0.99
CA ALA A 88 -11.09 -12.42 -0.17
C ALA A 88 -11.36 -13.82 0.41
N GLY A 89 -10.58 -14.83 0.02
CA GLY A 89 -10.59 -16.15 0.63
C GLY A 89 -11.62 -17.13 0.10
N LEU A 90 -12.21 -16.87 -1.08
CA LEU A 90 -13.19 -17.77 -1.69
C LEU A 90 -12.54 -19.05 -2.28
N PRO A 91 -13.24 -20.19 -2.24
CA PRO A 91 -12.83 -21.39 -2.95
C PRO A 91 -12.96 -21.20 -4.47
N ALA A 92 -12.15 -21.92 -5.25
CA ALA A 92 -12.12 -21.78 -6.71
C ALA A 92 -13.51 -21.91 -7.37
N GLY A 93 -14.37 -22.80 -6.87
CA GLY A 93 -15.72 -23.02 -7.40
C GLY A 93 -16.73 -21.90 -7.13
N GLU A 94 -16.38 -20.89 -6.32
CA GLU A 94 -17.26 -19.75 -5.98
C GLU A 94 -16.78 -18.42 -6.58
N ARG A 95 -15.62 -18.42 -7.24
CA ARG A 95 -15.06 -17.24 -7.90
C ARG A 95 -15.77 -16.99 -9.22
N ARG A 96 -15.98 -15.71 -9.54
CA ARG A 96 -16.63 -15.22 -10.76
C ARG A 96 -15.64 -14.61 -11.74
N LEU A 97 -14.52 -14.08 -11.23
CA LEU A 97 -13.47 -13.52 -12.08
C LEU A 97 -12.61 -14.64 -12.69
N PRO A 98 -12.15 -14.45 -13.94
CA PRO A 98 -11.05 -15.23 -14.48
C PRO A 98 -9.80 -15.19 -13.56
N PRO A 99 -9.01 -16.28 -13.50
CA PRO A 99 -7.73 -16.29 -12.79
C PRO A 99 -6.82 -15.15 -13.25
N GLY A 100 -6.23 -14.42 -12.29
CA GLY A 100 -5.31 -13.31 -12.54
C GLY A 100 -5.98 -11.95 -12.77
N ASP A 101 -7.30 -11.89 -12.96
CA ASP A 101 -8.01 -10.63 -13.18
C ASP A 101 -8.02 -9.76 -11.92
N ALA A 102 -8.00 -8.44 -12.13
CA ALA A 102 -7.99 -7.45 -11.06
C ALA A 102 -9.37 -6.81 -10.85
N ASN A 103 -9.79 -6.67 -9.60
CA ASN A 103 -11.00 -5.94 -9.24
C ASN A 103 -10.96 -5.48 -7.76
N GLY A 104 -11.99 -4.78 -7.30
CA GLY A 104 -12.20 -4.42 -5.90
C GLY A 104 -13.48 -5.03 -5.34
N PHE A 105 -13.39 -5.71 -4.20
CA PHE A 105 -14.55 -6.27 -3.50
C PHE A 105 -14.55 -5.95 -2.01
N THR A 106 -15.76 -5.86 -1.47
CA THR A 106 -16.02 -5.69 -0.05
C THR A 106 -16.88 -6.84 0.47
N ALA A 107 -16.68 -7.24 1.72
CA ALA A 107 -17.51 -8.22 2.39
C ALA A 107 -17.43 -8.07 3.92
N ALA A 108 -18.37 -8.69 4.62
CA ALA A 108 -18.21 -8.95 6.04
C ALA A 108 -17.23 -10.11 6.24
N ILE A 109 -16.32 -9.97 7.20
CA ILE A 109 -15.42 -11.04 7.64
C ILE A 109 -16.25 -11.99 8.52
N PRO A 110 -16.41 -13.26 8.14
CA PRO A 110 -17.21 -14.21 8.91
C PRO A 110 -16.45 -14.67 10.16
N ASP A 111 -17.20 -14.91 11.24
CA ASP A 111 -16.69 -15.40 12.52
C ASP A 111 -16.09 -16.83 12.45
N ALA A 112 -16.38 -17.57 11.37
CA ALA A 112 -16.10 -19.01 11.26
C ALA A 112 -14.67 -19.33 10.76
N VAL A 113 -14.14 -20.43 11.31
CA VAL A 113 -12.84 -21.03 11.00
C VAL A 113 -12.84 -21.61 9.58
N ALA A 114 -11.73 -21.40 8.87
CA ALA A 114 -11.46 -21.94 7.54
C ALA A 114 -11.76 -23.44 7.45
N ARG A 115 -12.38 -23.85 6.34
CA ARG A 115 -12.27 -25.24 5.85
C ARG A 115 -10.89 -25.40 5.20
N GLU A 116 -10.36 -26.62 5.21
CA GLU A 116 -9.06 -26.93 4.62
C GLU A 116 -8.97 -26.37 3.18
N GLY A 117 -7.96 -25.54 2.91
CA GLY A 117 -7.68 -24.97 1.58
C GLY A 117 -8.11 -23.51 1.36
N HIS A 118 -9.16 -22.99 2.02
CA HIS A 118 -9.67 -21.64 1.75
C HIS A 118 -10.10 -20.88 3.02
N PRO A 119 -9.75 -19.58 3.16
CA PRO A 119 -10.10 -18.79 4.33
C PRO A 119 -11.60 -18.72 4.63
N HIS A 120 -12.44 -18.63 3.58
CA HIS A 120 -13.87 -18.37 3.69
C HIS A 120 -14.67 -19.22 2.68
N ALA A 121 -15.97 -19.32 2.86
CA ALA A 121 -16.89 -19.97 1.93
C ALA A 121 -18.26 -19.27 1.97
N GLY A 122 -18.93 -19.15 0.82
CA GLY A 122 -20.22 -18.49 0.69
C GLY A 122 -20.19 -16.99 1.01
N LEU A 123 -19.08 -16.29 0.73
CA LEU A 123 -18.99 -14.86 1.02
C LEU A 123 -19.85 -14.05 0.03
N PRO A 124 -20.76 -13.19 0.53
CA PRO A 124 -21.50 -12.26 -0.31
C PRO A 124 -20.60 -11.06 -0.67
N LEU A 125 -19.68 -11.28 -1.61
CA LEU A 125 -18.83 -10.22 -2.14
C LEU A 125 -19.66 -9.17 -2.88
N ARG A 126 -19.42 -7.90 -2.56
CA ARG A 126 -19.96 -6.73 -3.27
C ARG A 126 -18.83 -6.00 -3.97
N LEU A 127 -19.09 -5.44 -5.15
CA LEU A 127 -18.11 -4.58 -5.82
C LEU A 127 -17.78 -3.38 -4.93
N PHE A 128 -16.51 -2.97 -4.96
CA PHE A 128 -16.07 -1.72 -4.36
C PHE A 128 -16.35 -0.57 -5.34
N ASP A 129 -17.29 0.29 -4.97
CA ASP A 129 -17.78 1.42 -5.74
C ASP A 129 -17.96 2.66 -4.84
N ASP A 130 -18.49 3.75 -5.40
CA ASP A 130 -18.67 5.02 -4.68
C ASP A 130 -19.69 4.95 -3.53
N ASP A 131 -20.50 3.88 -3.47
CA ASP A 131 -21.46 3.61 -2.39
C ASP A 131 -20.89 2.69 -1.30
N ALA A 132 -19.65 2.22 -1.47
CA ALA A 132 -18.98 1.36 -0.51
C ALA A 132 -18.61 2.14 0.77
N PRO A 133 -18.57 1.47 1.95
CA PRO A 133 -18.14 2.15 3.16
C PRO A 133 -16.74 2.75 3.07
N ASP A 134 -16.51 3.83 3.82
CA ASP A 134 -15.24 4.55 3.79
C ASP A 134 -14.07 3.75 4.41
N GLU A 135 -14.34 2.94 5.44
CA GLU A 135 -13.30 2.28 6.26
C GLU A 135 -13.59 0.78 6.48
N TYR A 136 -12.53 -0.03 6.64
CA TYR A 136 -12.55 -1.49 6.75
C TYR A 136 -11.55 -2.00 7.80
N ASP A 137 -11.94 -3.00 8.59
CA ASP A 137 -11.07 -3.62 9.60
C ASP A 137 -9.84 -4.31 8.98
N VAL A 138 -10.00 -4.85 7.76
CA VAL A 138 -8.94 -5.45 6.97
C VAL A 138 -8.98 -4.92 5.55
N VAL A 139 -7.85 -4.43 5.05
CA VAL A 139 -7.65 -4.12 3.64
C VAL A 139 -6.55 -5.03 3.08
N ILE A 140 -6.79 -5.65 1.92
CA ILE A 140 -5.79 -6.45 1.21
C ILE A 140 -5.58 -5.85 -0.19
N ALA A 141 -4.34 -5.45 -0.48
CA ALA A 141 -3.94 -4.79 -1.71
C ALA A 141 -2.97 -5.66 -2.51
N VAL A 142 -3.32 -5.96 -3.76
CA VAL A 142 -2.52 -6.82 -4.65
C VAL A 142 -2.35 -6.14 -6.01
N PRO A 143 -1.48 -5.12 -6.11
CA PRO A 143 -1.28 -4.37 -7.35
C PRO A 143 -0.89 -5.30 -8.50
N PRO A 144 -1.35 -5.04 -9.73
CA PRO A 144 -0.93 -5.82 -10.88
C PRO A 144 0.57 -5.64 -11.19
N HIS A 145 1.16 -6.60 -11.89
CA HIS A 145 2.52 -6.53 -12.45
C HIS A 145 3.65 -6.35 -11.42
N LEU A 146 3.41 -6.79 -10.18
CA LEU A 146 4.34 -6.59 -9.07
C LEU A 146 5.59 -7.50 -9.14
N ASP A 147 5.55 -8.58 -9.91
CA ASP A 147 6.63 -9.54 -10.16
C ASP A 147 7.25 -9.42 -11.57
N VAL A 148 6.85 -8.39 -12.34
CA VAL A 148 7.44 -8.11 -13.65
C VAL A 148 8.77 -7.37 -13.49
N SER A 149 9.79 -7.76 -14.24
CA SER A 149 11.01 -6.96 -14.40
C SER A 149 10.80 -5.93 -15.52
N LEU A 150 10.92 -4.65 -15.19
CA LEU A 150 10.72 -3.53 -16.11
C LEU A 150 12.03 -2.76 -16.25
N HIS A 151 12.37 -2.47 -17.50
CA HIS A 151 13.70 -1.99 -17.90
C HIS A 151 13.64 -0.64 -18.58
N ARG A 152 12.48 -0.25 -19.13
CA ARG A 152 12.33 1.07 -19.73
C ARG A 152 12.54 2.19 -18.72
N PRO A 153 13.30 3.24 -19.08
CA PRO A 153 13.48 4.40 -18.22
C PRO A 153 12.15 4.98 -17.74
N GLY A 154 12.05 5.28 -16.44
CA GLY A 154 10.87 5.91 -15.84
C GLY A 154 9.71 4.97 -15.51
N VAL A 155 9.58 3.82 -16.18
CA VAL A 155 8.45 2.89 -15.94
C VAL A 155 8.51 2.28 -14.54
N THR A 156 9.68 1.84 -14.10
CA THR A 156 9.89 1.33 -12.73
C THR A 156 9.60 2.40 -11.67
N THR A 157 9.84 3.68 -11.99
CA THR A 157 9.47 4.81 -11.11
C THR A 157 7.97 5.03 -11.10
N ALA A 158 7.30 5.03 -12.26
CA ALA A 158 5.86 5.15 -12.34
C ALA A 158 5.15 4.01 -11.58
N ARG A 159 5.58 2.75 -11.76
CA ARG A 159 5.04 1.60 -11.01
C ARG A 159 5.19 1.80 -9.51
N ARG A 160 6.40 2.15 -9.06
CA ARG A 160 6.68 2.37 -7.63
C ARG A 160 5.82 3.47 -7.02
N VAL A 161 5.68 4.60 -7.72
CA VAL A 161 4.81 5.71 -7.28
C VAL A 161 3.36 5.24 -7.23
N ALA A 162 2.86 4.55 -8.26
CA ALA A 162 1.49 4.04 -8.30
C ALA A 162 1.21 3.06 -7.14
N GLN A 163 2.13 2.11 -6.88
CA GLN A 163 2.00 1.17 -5.77
C GLN A 163 2.09 1.87 -4.40
N THR A 164 2.95 2.88 -4.26
CA THR A 164 3.03 3.70 -3.03
C THR A 164 1.72 4.43 -2.78
N LEU A 165 1.15 5.07 -3.80
CA LEU A 165 -0.14 5.75 -3.70
C LEU A 165 -1.29 4.77 -3.40
N MET A 166 -1.25 3.57 -3.99
CA MET A 166 -2.23 2.52 -3.69
C MET A 166 -2.15 2.09 -2.22
N ILE A 167 -0.96 1.88 -1.66
CA ILE A 167 -0.77 1.56 -0.24
C ILE A 167 -1.31 2.69 0.64
N LEU A 168 -1.01 3.95 0.31
CA LEU A 168 -1.51 5.11 1.05
C LEU A 168 -3.04 5.20 1.02
N GLY A 169 -3.66 5.06 -0.15
CA GLY A 169 -5.12 5.04 -0.27
C GLY A 169 -5.76 3.86 0.46
N CYS A 170 -5.12 2.68 0.44
CA CYS A 170 -5.59 1.53 1.20
C CYS A 170 -5.48 1.74 2.72
N LEU A 171 -4.45 2.44 3.21
CA LEU A 171 -4.36 2.84 4.62
C LEU A 171 -5.46 3.83 5.00
N GLU A 172 -5.87 4.73 4.10
CA GLU A 172 -6.99 5.64 4.33
C GLU A 172 -8.32 4.89 4.45
N HIS A 173 -8.47 3.79 3.71
CA HIS A 173 -9.61 2.86 3.83
C HIS A 173 -9.48 1.85 4.98
N THR A 174 -8.35 1.77 5.68
CA THR A 174 -8.21 0.84 6.81
C THR A 174 -8.76 1.51 8.06
N GLU A 175 -9.60 0.89 8.88
CA GLU A 175 -10.05 1.47 10.16
C GLU A 175 -8.87 1.76 11.10
N PRO A 176 -8.90 2.79 11.96
CA PRO A 176 -7.92 2.95 13.03
C PRO A 176 -7.85 1.69 13.91
N GLY A 177 -6.67 1.09 14.04
CA GLY A 177 -6.45 -0.19 14.69
C GLY A 177 -6.60 -1.43 13.79
N GLY A 178 -7.13 -1.25 12.57
CA GLY A 178 -7.24 -2.28 11.52
C GLY A 178 -5.93 -2.51 10.77
N TYR A 179 -5.96 -3.48 9.84
CA TYR A 179 -4.76 -3.94 9.13
C TYR A 179 -4.85 -3.75 7.63
N LEU A 180 -3.75 -3.31 7.04
CA LEU A 180 -3.47 -3.41 5.61
C LEU A 180 -2.46 -4.52 5.37
N VAL A 181 -2.81 -5.48 4.51
CA VAL A 181 -1.86 -6.42 3.92
C VAL A 181 -1.64 -6.04 2.46
N ALA A 182 -0.41 -5.72 2.07
CA ALA A 182 -0.09 -5.31 0.71
C ALA A 182 0.98 -6.22 0.11
N LEU A 183 0.72 -6.77 -1.08
CA LEU A 183 1.81 -7.20 -1.95
C LEU A 183 2.34 -5.99 -2.70
N ALA A 184 3.65 -5.94 -2.91
CA ALA A 184 4.30 -4.86 -3.63
C ALA A 184 5.54 -5.36 -4.37
N SER A 185 5.95 -4.64 -5.41
CA SER A 185 7.25 -4.90 -5.99
C SER A 185 8.35 -4.44 -5.03
N ARG A 186 9.52 -5.09 -5.09
CA ARG A 186 10.64 -4.77 -4.17
C ARG A 186 11.05 -3.30 -4.15
N GLU A 187 10.77 -2.58 -5.24
CA GLU A 187 11.17 -1.18 -5.40
C GLU A 187 10.46 -0.23 -4.43
N VAL A 188 9.29 -0.59 -3.88
CA VAL A 188 8.61 0.25 -2.87
C VAL A 188 9.46 0.36 -1.60
N LEU A 189 9.97 -0.77 -1.11
CA LEU A 189 10.80 -0.79 0.09
C LEU A 189 12.24 -0.36 -0.20
N ASP A 190 12.82 -0.75 -1.35
CA ASP A 190 14.21 -0.43 -1.67
C ASP A 190 14.43 0.96 -2.31
N ASP A 191 13.40 1.81 -2.42
CA ASP A 191 13.54 3.15 -3.01
C ASP A 191 14.62 3.98 -2.30
N PRO A 192 15.67 4.47 -2.97
CA PRO A 192 16.58 5.43 -2.34
C PRO A 192 15.84 6.70 -1.88
N ASP A 193 14.73 7.07 -2.53
CA ASP A 193 13.87 8.14 -2.02
C ASP A 193 13.03 7.66 -0.83
N ILE A 194 13.18 8.37 0.28
CA ILE A 194 12.52 8.06 1.55
C ILE A 194 11.09 8.59 1.61
N GLN A 195 10.70 9.56 0.76
CA GLN A 195 9.44 10.30 0.90
C GLN A 195 8.21 9.39 0.88
N GLY A 196 8.15 8.43 -0.05
CA GLY A 196 7.05 7.47 -0.12
C GLY A 196 6.91 6.64 1.17
N ARG A 197 8.03 6.16 1.71
CA ARG A 197 8.03 5.38 2.96
C ARG A 197 7.71 6.23 4.18
N MET A 198 8.11 7.51 4.21
CA MET A 198 7.70 8.44 5.27
C MET A 198 6.18 8.61 5.29
N LEU A 199 5.56 8.84 4.13
CA LEU A 199 4.10 8.98 4.04
C LEU A 199 3.37 7.70 4.50
N ILE A 200 3.92 6.53 4.21
CA ILE A 200 3.40 5.24 4.69
C ILE A 200 3.56 5.17 6.22
N ALA A 201 4.75 5.49 6.75
CA ALA A 201 5.04 5.43 8.19
C ALA A 201 4.19 6.43 9.02
N GLU A 202 3.78 7.55 8.42
CA GLU A 202 2.87 8.52 9.04
C GLU A 202 1.45 7.96 9.23
N ARG A 203 1.04 7.00 8.39
CA ARG A 203 -0.34 6.46 8.35
C ARG A 203 -0.45 5.02 8.82
N GLY A 204 0.66 4.29 8.88
CA GLY A 204 0.69 2.87 9.20
C GLY A 204 1.91 2.48 10.02
N GLU A 205 1.67 1.68 11.05
CA GLU A 205 2.68 1.01 11.86
C GLU A 205 3.08 -0.30 11.17
N LEU A 206 4.37 -0.47 10.85
CA LEU A 206 4.84 -1.72 10.25
C LEU A 206 4.80 -2.85 11.27
N VAL A 207 3.90 -3.81 11.07
CA VAL A 207 3.82 -5.07 11.83
C VAL A 207 4.94 -6.01 11.38
N GLY A 208 5.16 -6.08 10.07
CA GLY A 208 6.27 -6.81 9.48
C GLY A 208 6.19 -6.83 7.96
N ALA A 209 7.27 -7.28 7.32
CA ALA A 209 7.34 -7.49 5.89
C ALA A 209 8.14 -8.77 5.58
N LEU A 210 7.86 -9.41 4.46
CA LEU A 210 8.55 -10.61 3.97
C LEU A 210 8.88 -10.45 2.50
N ARG A 211 10.12 -10.77 2.11
CA ARG A 211 10.55 -10.76 0.71
C ARG A 211 10.56 -12.18 0.16
N LEU A 212 9.71 -12.41 -0.84
CA LEU A 212 9.63 -13.67 -1.57
C LEU A 212 10.77 -13.79 -2.60
N PRO A 213 11.31 -15.00 -2.81
CA PRO A 213 12.24 -15.25 -3.90
C PRO A 213 11.69 -14.87 -5.28
N ALA A 214 12.60 -14.54 -6.17
CA ALA A 214 12.33 -14.41 -7.59
C ALA A 214 11.58 -15.65 -8.13
N GLY A 215 10.48 -15.42 -8.87
CA GLY A 215 9.67 -16.49 -9.46
C GLY A 215 8.75 -17.21 -8.46
N SER A 216 8.51 -16.66 -7.26
CA SER A 216 7.58 -17.27 -6.30
C SER A 216 6.13 -17.29 -6.79
N LEU A 217 5.73 -16.32 -7.62
CA LEU A 217 4.38 -16.23 -8.18
C LEU A 217 4.25 -17.01 -9.49
N ARG A 218 5.21 -16.83 -10.40
CA ARG A 218 5.25 -17.46 -11.73
C ARG A 218 6.60 -18.14 -11.97
N PRO A 219 6.81 -19.36 -11.46
CA PRO A 219 8.11 -20.02 -11.51
C PRO A 219 8.51 -20.34 -12.96
N GLY A 220 9.74 -19.96 -13.33
CA GLY A 220 10.32 -20.28 -14.63
C GLY A 220 9.83 -19.40 -15.79
N LEU A 221 9.06 -18.34 -15.52
CA LEU A 221 8.62 -17.38 -16.53
C LEU A 221 9.61 -16.21 -16.63
N PRO A 222 10.41 -16.10 -17.71
CA PRO A 222 11.39 -15.02 -17.85
C PRO A 222 10.73 -13.64 -17.79
N GLY A 223 11.38 -12.69 -17.12
CA GLY A 223 10.86 -11.32 -16.98
C GLY A 223 9.67 -11.17 -16.02
N ASN A 224 9.14 -12.28 -15.49
CA ASN A 224 8.06 -12.33 -14.48
C ASN A 224 8.54 -12.99 -13.18
N ASP A 225 9.85 -12.94 -12.96
CA ASP A 225 10.53 -13.56 -11.83
C ASP A 225 11.14 -12.50 -10.91
N ALA A 226 10.57 -11.30 -10.82
CA ALA A 226 11.02 -10.31 -9.85
C ALA A 226 10.66 -10.71 -8.42
N CYS A 227 11.39 -10.17 -7.44
CA CYS A 227 11.06 -10.36 -6.02
C CYS A 227 9.80 -9.58 -5.66
N VAL A 228 8.99 -10.17 -4.79
CA VAL A 228 7.74 -9.60 -4.29
C VAL A 228 7.83 -9.44 -2.79
N ASP A 229 7.41 -8.29 -2.29
CA ASP A 229 7.34 -8.02 -0.87
C ASP A 229 5.89 -8.15 -0.39
N LEU A 230 5.67 -8.84 0.72
CA LEU A 230 4.43 -8.85 1.48
C LEU A 230 4.61 -7.95 2.69
N LEU A 231 3.79 -6.91 2.81
CA LEU A 231 3.80 -5.96 3.93
C LEU A 231 2.54 -6.15 4.76
N ILE A 232 2.68 -6.12 6.09
CA ILE A 232 1.57 -6.04 7.05
C ILE A 232 1.73 -4.74 7.83
N LEU A 233 0.77 -3.85 7.65
CA LEU A 233 0.70 -2.54 8.29
C LEU A 233 -0.54 -2.50 9.19
N ARG A 234 -0.45 -1.83 10.33
CA ARG A 234 -1.59 -1.52 11.19
C ARG A 234 -1.86 -0.03 11.13
N ARG A 235 -3.09 0.42 10.87
CA ARG A 235 -3.40 1.84 11.00
C ARG A 235 -3.36 2.20 12.49
N PRO A 236 -2.61 3.21 12.93
CA PRO A 236 -2.52 3.55 14.32
C PRO A 236 -3.88 4.04 14.83
N LEU A 237 -4.22 3.69 16.07
CA LEU A 237 -5.51 4.06 16.67
C LEU A 237 -5.65 5.58 16.86
N VAL A 238 -4.53 6.24 17.12
CA VAL A 238 -4.41 7.69 17.23
C VAL A 238 -3.24 8.14 16.35
N PRO A 239 -3.30 9.32 15.72
CA PRO A 239 -2.17 9.83 14.95
C PRO A 239 -0.90 9.85 15.81
N SER A 240 0.11 9.09 15.41
CA SER A 240 1.36 8.95 16.16
C SER A 240 2.17 10.25 16.08
N SER A 241 2.73 10.71 17.20
CA SER A 241 3.77 11.74 17.23
C SER A 241 4.87 11.35 18.23
N PRO A 242 6.17 11.38 17.89
CA PRO A 242 6.80 11.23 16.57
C PRO A 242 7.20 9.77 16.29
N ILE A 243 7.41 9.52 15.00
CA ILE A 243 7.94 8.31 14.34
C ILE A 243 8.96 7.57 15.24
N THR A 244 8.54 6.45 15.85
CA THR A 244 9.47 5.42 16.33
C THR A 244 10.46 5.15 15.20
N PRO A 245 11.80 5.19 15.41
CA PRO A 245 12.78 5.03 14.35
C PRO A 245 12.47 3.77 13.56
N CYS A 246 11.84 3.98 12.41
CA CYS A 246 11.16 2.88 11.75
C CYS A 246 12.19 2.17 10.90
N GLN A 247 12.45 0.91 11.22
CA GLN A 247 13.50 0.13 10.57
C GLN A 247 13.31 0.02 9.06
N PHE A 248 12.12 0.32 8.53
CA PHE A 248 11.86 0.34 7.09
C PHE A 248 12.08 1.69 6.40
N LEU A 249 12.43 2.77 7.10
CA LEU A 249 12.67 4.06 6.45
C LEU A 249 14.01 4.11 5.73
N PRO A 250 15.14 3.74 6.36
CA PRO A 250 16.44 3.92 5.73
C PRO A 250 16.71 2.84 4.68
N VAL A 251 17.46 3.22 3.66
CA VAL A 251 18.00 2.32 2.64
C VAL A 251 19.50 2.46 2.67
N TRP A 252 20.21 1.34 2.64
CA TRP A 252 21.66 1.29 2.75
C TRP A 252 22.29 0.71 1.47
N PRO A 253 23.45 1.23 1.05
CA PRO A 253 24.25 0.55 0.05
C PRO A 253 24.78 -0.76 0.63
N LEU A 254 24.48 -1.87 -0.03
CA LEU A 254 24.98 -3.20 0.27
C LEU A 254 25.92 -3.67 -0.84
N HIS A 255 27.12 -4.07 -0.44
CA HIS A 255 28.12 -4.63 -1.35
C HIS A 255 27.85 -6.12 -1.55
N MET A 256 27.61 -6.52 -2.80
CA MET A 256 27.42 -7.91 -3.21
C MET A 256 28.42 -8.23 -4.33
N GLY A 257 29.58 -8.77 -3.95
CA GLY A 257 30.73 -8.87 -4.84
C GLY A 257 31.22 -7.47 -5.26
N ASP A 258 31.38 -7.27 -6.56
CA ASP A 258 31.83 -5.98 -7.13
C ASP A 258 30.68 -4.98 -7.32
N GLN A 259 29.45 -5.35 -6.95
CA GLN A 259 28.25 -4.53 -7.16
C GLN A 259 27.79 -3.87 -5.86
N VAL A 260 27.28 -2.64 -5.98
CA VAL A 260 26.63 -1.91 -4.88
C VAL A 260 25.16 -1.75 -5.22
N VAL A 261 24.30 -2.30 -4.37
CA VAL A 261 22.84 -2.22 -4.51
C VAL A 261 22.22 -1.52 -3.31
N GLN A 262 21.09 -0.86 -3.54
CA GLN A 262 20.31 -0.23 -2.48
C GLN A 262 19.34 -1.25 -1.91
N VAL A 263 19.40 -1.46 -0.59
CA VAL A 263 18.54 -2.41 0.11
C VAL A 263 17.99 -1.75 1.38
N ASN A 264 16.69 -1.91 1.60
CA ASN A 264 16.05 -1.39 2.80
C ASN A 264 16.68 -1.94 4.09
N GLN A 265 16.86 -1.08 5.10
CA GLN A 265 17.41 -1.47 6.40
C GLN A 265 16.59 -2.57 7.08
N TYR A 266 15.29 -2.63 6.82
CA TYR A 266 14.41 -3.66 7.35
C TYR A 266 14.94 -5.07 7.07
N TRP A 267 15.44 -5.32 5.85
CA TRP A 267 15.99 -6.62 5.44
C TRP A 267 17.32 -6.93 6.11
N LEU A 268 18.11 -5.90 6.44
CA LEU A 268 19.37 -6.05 7.17
C LEU A 268 19.13 -6.34 8.65
N ALA A 269 18.10 -5.73 9.23
CA ALA A 269 17.69 -5.95 10.61
C ALA A 269 16.92 -7.27 10.79
N ASN A 270 16.25 -7.74 9.75
CA ASN A 270 15.42 -8.95 9.76
C ASN A 270 15.79 -9.88 8.59
N PRO A 271 17.02 -10.42 8.55
CA PRO A 271 17.47 -11.28 7.44
C PRO A 271 16.62 -12.53 7.26
N GLN A 272 16.00 -13.04 8.32
CA GLN A 272 15.06 -14.18 8.29
C GLN A 272 13.75 -13.88 7.54
N HIS A 273 13.44 -12.60 7.32
CA HIS A 273 12.27 -12.16 6.54
C HIS A 273 12.55 -12.09 5.03
N VAL A 274 13.81 -12.29 4.61
CA VAL A 274 14.14 -12.56 3.22
C VAL A 274 14.09 -14.08 3.03
N LEU A 275 13.07 -14.59 2.31
CA LEU A 275 12.78 -16.03 2.24
C LEU A 275 13.67 -16.79 1.25
N GLY A 276 14.97 -16.46 1.22
CA GLY A 276 15.98 -17.01 0.33
C GLY A 276 17.33 -16.34 0.56
N ILE A 277 18.17 -16.31 -0.48
CA ILE A 277 19.50 -15.69 -0.45
C ILE A 277 19.46 -14.42 -1.30
N LEU A 278 19.67 -13.28 -0.67
CA LEU A 278 19.79 -11.99 -1.34
C LEU A 278 21.03 -11.98 -2.24
N ALA A 279 20.86 -11.57 -3.51
CA ALA A 279 21.89 -11.58 -4.53
C ALA A 279 21.67 -10.45 -5.55
N THR A 280 22.59 -10.35 -6.51
CA THR A 280 22.43 -9.50 -7.69
C THR A 280 22.30 -10.34 -8.95
N ARG A 281 21.44 -9.91 -9.86
CA ARG A 281 21.28 -10.48 -11.19
C ARG A 281 21.79 -9.50 -12.24
N PRO A 282 22.55 -9.96 -13.26
CA PRO A 282 22.92 -9.12 -14.39
C PRO A 282 21.68 -8.52 -15.04
N ASN A 283 21.73 -7.22 -15.29
CA ASN A 283 20.68 -6.48 -15.97
C ASN A 283 21.29 -5.94 -17.27
N PRO A 284 20.96 -6.49 -18.45
CA PRO A 284 21.53 -6.02 -19.70
C PRO A 284 21.12 -4.58 -20.03
N TRP A 285 20.09 -4.04 -19.36
CA TRP A 285 19.52 -2.71 -19.60
C TRP A 285 20.00 -1.65 -18.58
N GLY A 286 20.89 -1.99 -17.65
CA GLY A 286 21.38 -1.01 -16.68
C GLY A 286 22.15 -1.59 -15.50
N LYS A 287 21.91 -1.03 -14.31
CA LYS A 287 22.54 -1.51 -13.08
C LYS A 287 22.01 -2.89 -12.71
N PRO A 288 22.84 -3.79 -12.13
CA PRO A 288 22.38 -5.08 -11.65
C PRO A 288 21.16 -4.96 -10.75
N GLU A 289 20.24 -5.88 -10.91
CA GLU A 289 19.01 -5.92 -10.13
C GLU A 289 19.22 -6.71 -8.85
N VAL A 290 18.62 -6.23 -7.75
CA VAL A 290 18.51 -7.04 -6.53
C VAL A 290 17.55 -8.19 -6.80
N THR A 291 17.96 -9.39 -6.43
CA THR A 291 17.12 -10.58 -6.50
C THR A 291 17.28 -11.41 -5.24
N VAL A 292 16.41 -12.40 -5.06
CA VAL A 292 16.46 -13.37 -3.97
C VAL A 292 16.36 -14.74 -4.60
N HIS A 293 17.41 -15.54 -4.44
CA HIS A 293 17.42 -16.93 -4.88
C HIS A 293 16.75 -17.81 -3.83
N ALA A 294 15.80 -18.61 -4.28
CA ALA A 294 15.19 -19.62 -3.44
C ALA A 294 16.24 -20.64 -2.98
N ASN A 295 16.24 -20.99 -1.70
CA ASN A 295 17.01 -22.13 -1.21
C ASN A 295 16.51 -23.43 -1.90
N PRO A 296 17.33 -24.48 -2.07
CA PRO A 296 16.87 -25.73 -2.70
C PRO A 296 15.61 -26.35 -2.04
N GLU A 297 15.51 -26.20 -0.72
CA GLU A 297 14.38 -26.68 0.09
C GLU A 297 13.21 -25.67 0.16
N HIS A 298 13.33 -24.52 -0.50
CA HIS A 298 12.29 -23.49 -0.46
C HIS A 298 10.99 -24.04 -1.04
N ARG A 299 9.93 -23.94 -0.26
CA ARG A 299 8.55 -24.10 -0.69
C ARG A 299 7.80 -22.85 -0.24
N LEU A 300 7.01 -22.26 -1.14
CA LEU A 300 6.29 -21.00 -0.87
C LEU A 300 5.51 -21.11 0.44
N HIS A 301 4.64 -22.12 0.56
CA HIS A 301 3.83 -22.32 1.77
C HIS A 301 4.69 -22.41 3.04
N THR A 302 5.67 -23.32 3.10
CA THR A 302 6.46 -23.56 4.32
C THR A 302 7.32 -22.36 4.71
N SER A 303 7.94 -21.70 3.72
CA SER A 303 8.82 -20.55 3.98
C SER A 303 8.00 -19.33 4.40
N LEU A 304 6.88 -19.08 3.72
CA LEU A 304 5.98 -17.97 4.04
C LEU A 304 5.31 -18.18 5.40
N ALA A 305 4.85 -19.39 5.73
CA ALA A 305 4.30 -19.71 7.03
C ALA A 305 5.28 -19.37 8.16
N ARG A 306 6.54 -19.82 8.04
CA ARG A 306 7.58 -19.51 9.04
C ARG A 306 7.84 -18.00 9.15
N GLY A 307 7.95 -17.30 8.03
CA GLY A 307 8.14 -15.85 8.04
C GLY A 307 6.97 -15.12 8.71
N LEU A 308 5.74 -15.56 8.46
CA LEU A 308 4.55 -14.98 9.08
C LEU A 308 4.45 -15.32 10.57
N ASP A 309 4.90 -16.50 11.00
CA ASP A 309 5.01 -16.85 12.43
C ASP A 309 6.00 -15.92 13.16
N ASP A 310 7.13 -15.60 12.53
CA ASP A 310 8.10 -14.62 13.08
C ASP A 310 7.51 -13.21 13.16
N VAL A 311 6.80 -12.76 12.11
CA VAL A 311 6.08 -11.47 12.10
C VAL A 311 5.00 -11.42 13.19
N LEU A 312 4.25 -12.51 13.37
CA LEU A 312 3.24 -12.64 14.41
C LEU A 312 3.89 -12.57 15.81
N GLY A 313 4.99 -13.28 16.02
CA GLY A 313 5.78 -13.22 17.26
C GLY A 313 6.23 -11.80 17.58
N HIS A 314 6.75 -11.07 16.58
CA HIS A 314 7.09 -9.67 16.72
C HIS A 314 5.88 -8.83 17.14
N ALA A 315 4.76 -8.96 16.43
CA ALA A 315 3.53 -8.21 16.70
C ALA A 315 3.01 -8.40 18.14
N HIS A 316 3.07 -9.63 18.66
CA HIS A 316 2.71 -9.92 20.05
C HIS A 316 3.64 -9.22 21.05
N THR A 317 4.95 -9.20 20.78
CA THR A 317 5.93 -8.56 21.69
C THR A 317 5.88 -7.04 21.67
N THR A 318 5.45 -6.43 20.56
CA THR A 318 5.39 -4.97 20.37
C THR A 318 3.99 -4.40 20.57
N GLY A 319 2.98 -5.24 20.84
CA GLY A 319 1.61 -4.80 21.06
C GLY A 319 0.91 -4.31 19.79
N LEU A 320 1.34 -4.80 18.62
CA LEU A 320 0.75 -4.52 17.31
C LEU A 320 -0.34 -5.53 16.92
N THR A 321 -0.88 -6.27 17.88
CA THR A 321 -2.04 -7.16 17.72
C THR A 321 -3.36 -6.38 17.77
N ALA A 322 -4.43 -6.98 17.25
CA ALA A 322 -5.75 -6.39 17.26
C ALA A 322 -6.18 -6.12 18.70
N GLU A 323 -6.60 -4.90 18.97
CA GLU A 323 -7.06 -4.49 20.29
C GLU A 323 -8.57 -4.71 20.41
N THR A 324 -9.03 -5.06 21.61
CA THR A 324 -10.46 -5.11 21.89
C THR A 324 -11.04 -3.69 21.95
N GLY A 325 -12.34 -3.54 21.65
CA GLY A 325 -13.03 -2.24 21.75
C GLY A 325 -12.84 -1.53 23.09
N ALA A 326 -12.78 -2.28 24.20
CA ALA A 326 -12.53 -1.71 25.53
C ALA A 326 -11.11 -1.13 25.70
N THR A 327 -10.10 -1.74 25.07
CA THR A 327 -8.72 -1.24 25.06
C THR A 327 -8.60 0.01 24.20
N ILE A 328 -9.28 -0.01 23.05
CA ILE A 328 -9.42 1.13 22.14
C ILE A 328 -10.05 2.32 22.89
N ASP A 329 -11.18 2.11 23.57
CA ASP A 329 -11.86 3.13 24.39
C ASP A 329 -10.98 3.71 25.50
N ALA A 330 -10.14 2.86 26.12
CA ALA A 330 -9.24 3.30 27.17
C ALA A 330 -8.11 4.19 26.63
N ARG A 331 -7.51 3.82 25.49
CA ARG A 331 -6.45 4.60 24.83
C ARG A 331 -6.98 5.90 24.25
N LEU A 332 -8.17 5.89 23.66
CA LEU A 332 -8.79 7.11 23.16
C LEU A 332 -9.12 8.08 24.30
N ARG A 333 -9.69 7.60 25.41
CA ARG A 333 -9.88 8.43 26.60
C ARG A 333 -8.57 8.98 27.14
N ASP A 334 -7.49 8.23 27.05
CA ASP A 334 -6.16 8.71 27.45
C ASP A 334 -5.58 9.75 26.49
N ALA A 335 -5.69 9.54 25.18
CA ALA A 335 -5.28 10.51 24.18
C ALA A 335 -6.08 11.81 24.30
N GLN A 336 -7.41 11.72 24.50
CA GLN A 336 -8.28 12.87 24.76
C GLN A 336 -7.93 13.65 26.04
N ARG A 337 -7.39 12.99 27.07
CA ARG A 337 -6.88 13.68 28.26
C ARG A 337 -5.66 14.55 27.94
N HIS A 338 -4.85 14.16 26.96
CA HIS A 338 -3.62 14.86 26.58
C HIS A 338 -3.86 15.89 25.47
N ASP A 339 -4.70 15.57 24.49
CA ASP A 339 -5.16 16.48 23.43
C ASP A 339 -6.69 16.35 23.26
N PRO A 340 -7.48 17.30 23.78
CA PRO A 340 -8.94 17.31 23.64
C PRO A 340 -9.46 17.35 22.19
N ASN A 341 -8.61 17.70 21.21
CA ASN A 341 -8.96 17.71 19.79
C ASN A 341 -8.64 16.40 19.07
N THR A 342 -8.18 15.36 19.80
CA THR A 342 -7.92 14.03 19.21
C THR A 342 -9.19 13.51 18.53
N PRO A 343 -9.17 13.24 17.20
CA PRO A 343 -10.32 12.69 16.49
C PRO A 343 -10.74 11.33 17.08
N ILE A 344 -12.04 11.15 17.29
CA ILE A 344 -12.61 9.85 17.70
C ILE A 344 -12.83 9.01 16.43
N PRO A 345 -12.31 7.77 16.34
CA PRO A 345 -12.68 6.84 15.28
C PRO A 345 -14.21 6.68 15.22
N TYR A 346 -14.79 6.73 14.02
CA TYR A 346 -16.24 6.73 13.80
C TYR A 346 -16.96 5.45 14.26
N THR A 347 -16.21 4.43 14.68
CA THR A 347 -16.71 3.13 15.15
C THR A 347 -17.15 3.10 16.61
N LEU A 348 -16.94 4.18 17.38
CA LEU A 348 -17.26 4.23 18.82
C LEU A 348 -18.45 5.12 19.20
N VAL A 349 -19.12 5.68 18.20
CA VAL A 349 -20.36 6.42 18.42
C VAL A 349 -21.51 5.42 18.29
N ASP A 350 -22.30 5.26 19.36
CA ASP A 350 -23.53 4.46 19.32
C ASP A 350 -24.36 4.90 18.10
N ARG A 351 -24.89 3.93 17.32
CA ARG A 351 -25.52 4.18 16.01
C ARG A 351 -26.66 5.23 16.07
N HIS A 352 -27.21 5.48 17.26
CA HIS A 352 -28.23 6.50 17.50
C HIS A 352 -27.72 7.95 17.40
N ASP A 353 -26.43 8.22 17.57
CA ASP A 353 -25.84 9.58 17.57
C ASP A 353 -25.33 10.02 16.18
N LEU A 354 -25.16 9.10 15.23
CA LEU A 354 -24.65 9.41 13.89
C LEU A 354 -25.64 10.24 13.05
N ASP A 355 -26.95 10.06 13.25
CA ASP A 355 -27.95 10.84 12.53
C ASP A 355 -28.00 12.30 13.02
N ALA A 356 -27.78 12.52 14.32
CA ALA A 356 -27.68 13.86 14.90
C ALA A 356 -26.44 14.61 14.40
N VAL A 357 -25.29 13.93 14.37
CA VAL A 357 -24.03 14.49 13.85
C VAL A 357 -24.12 14.77 12.34
N ARG A 358 -24.73 13.88 11.56
CA ARG A 358 -24.96 14.07 10.11
C ARG A 358 -25.86 15.28 9.84
N GLN A 359 -26.92 15.47 10.62
CA GLN A 359 -27.81 16.64 10.52
C GLN A 359 -27.08 17.94 10.85
N GLN A 360 -26.24 17.93 11.89
CA GLN A 360 -25.48 19.10 12.31
C GLN A 360 -24.41 19.52 11.28
N ILE A 361 -23.73 18.55 10.66
CA ILE A 361 -22.78 18.81 9.57
C ILE A 361 -23.50 19.35 8.32
N ALA A 362 -24.67 18.82 7.99
CA ALA A 362 -25.48 19.33 6.89
C ALA A 362 -25.92 20.78 7.12
N GLN A 363 -26.29 21.14 8.35
CA GLN A 363 -26.63 22.51 8.76
C GLN A 363 -25.44 23.46 8.60
N ILE A 364 -24.26 23.10 9.12
CA ILE A 364 -23.04 23.92 9.02
C ILE A 364 -22.66 24.15 7.55
N ARG A 365 -22.78 23.13 6.71
CA ARG A 365 -22.51 23.23 5.27
C ARG A 365 -23.52 24.14 4.56
N ALA A 366 -24.78 24.15 4.97
CA ALA A 366 -25.81 25.02 4.43
C ALA A 366 -25.61 26.49 4.87
N GLU A 367 -25.21 26.72 6.11
CA GLU A 367 -24.88 28.06 6.64
C GLU A 367 -23.66 28.65 5.95
N ARG A 368 -22.57 27.88 5.78
CA ARG A 368 -21.39 28.33 5.04
C ARG A 368 -21.69 28.63 3.57
N ARG A 369 -22.61 27.88 2.93
CA ARG A 369 -23.08 28.22 1.58
C ARG A 369 -23.85 29.55 1.57
N ARG A 370 -24.69 29.81 2.57
CA ARG A 370 -25.41 31.08 2.70
C ARG A 370 -24.48 32.27 2.97
N GLU A 371 -23.44 32.07 3.78
CA GLU A 371 -22.43 33.10 4.04
C GLU A 371 -21.59 33.42 2.79
N ASN A 372 -21.20 32.41 2.01
CA ASN A 372 -20.44 32.60 0.77
C ASN A 372 -21.27 33.17 -0.40
N LEU A 373 -22.60 33.17 -0.30
CA LEU A 373 -23.51 33.74 -1.30
C LEU A 373 -23.92 35.19 -1.01
N ASN A 374 -23.40 35.81 0.07
CA ASN A 374 -23.76 37.18 0.46
C ASN A 374 -22.54 38.14 0.37
N PRO A 375 -22.25 38.76 -0.79
CA PRO A 375 -21.03 39.54 -1.03
C PRO A 375 -21.02 40.95 -0.41
N ALA A 376 -21.84 41.23 0.61
CA ALA A 376 -22.06 42.59 1.12
C ALA A 376 -21.41 42.88 2.49
N LYS A 377 -20.14 42.51 2.69
CA LYS A 377 -19.32 43.08 3.79
C LYS A 377 -18.10 43.82 3.21
N PRO A 378 -17.95 45.14 3.45
CA PRO A 378 -16.81 45.89 2.94
C PRO A 378 -15.53 45.52 3.69
N SER A 379 -14.41 45.49 2.95
CA SER A 379 -13.06 45.25 3.48
C SER A 379 -12.71 46.23 4.61
N PRO A 380 -11.98 45.79 5.65
CA PRO A 380 -11.61 46.65 6.78
C PRO A 380 -10.60 47.73 6.34
N GLU A 381 -10.82 48.98 6.77
CA GLU A 381 -9.93 50.12 6.53
C GLU A 381 -8.53 49.92 7.16
N PRO A 382 -7.47 50.45 6.53
CA PRO A 382 -6.11 50.35 7.06
C PRO A 382 -5.90 51.25 8.30
N PRO A 383 -4.97 50.88 9.20
CA PRO A 383 -4.81 51.54 10.50
C PRO A 383 -4.22 52.96 10.40
N PRO A 384 -4.55 53.86 11.35
CA PRO A 384 -4.15 55.27 11.30
C PRO A 384 -2.66 55.49 11.61
N ARG A 385 -2.02 56.40 10.86
CA ARG A 385 -0.62 56.82 11.04
C ARG A 385 -0.41 57.60 12.35
N ALA A 386 0.59 57.20 13.14
CA ALA A 386 1.00 57.88 14.36
C ALA A 386 1.49 59.33 14.11
N ARG A 387 0.99 60.29 14.89
CA ARG A 387 1.42 61.69 14.90
C ARG A 387 2.76 61.84 15.64
N LYS A 388 3.73 62.52 15.03
CA LYS A 388 4.98 62.97 15.69
C LYS A 388 4.67 64.08 16.71
N PRO A 389 5.33 64.11 17.88
CA PRO A 389 5.25 65.25 18.78
C PRO A 389 6.13 66.40 18.26
N SER A 390 5.51 67.57 18.12
CA SER A 390 6.17 68.86 17.98
C SER A 390 6.75 69.27 19.34
N ASN A 391 8.05 69.53 19.41
CA ASN A 391 8.59 70.37 20.47
C ASN A 391 9.63 71.32 19.87
N GLU A 392 9.32 72.60 19.97
CA GLU A 392 10.12 73.72 19.53
C GLU A 392 11.37 73.89 20.43
N ASN A 393 12.47 74.26 19.78
CA ASN A 393 13.68 74.81 20.38
C ASN A 393 13.36 76.02 21.29
N PRO A 394 14.21 76.26 22.29
CA PRO A 394 14.71 77.60 22.53
C PRO A 394 16.22 77.65 22.23
N GLY A 395 16.60 78.67 21.47
CA GLY A 395 17.98 78.98 21.10
C GLY A 395 18.81 79.59 22.25
N PRO A 396 19.91 80.30 21.92
CA PRO A 396 21.22 80.04 22.52
C PRO A 396 21.70 81.13 23.48
N SER A 397 22.67 80.79 24.35
CA SER A 397 23.69 81.64 25.01
C SER A 397 24.40 80.72 26.02
N LEU A 398 25.72 80.71 26.26
CA LEU A 398 26.85 81.58 25.92
C LEU A 398 28.12 80.71 26.02
#